data_AF-D0LPA0-F1
#
_entry.id   AF-D0LPA0-F1
#
_cell.length_a   1.000
_cell.length_b   1.000
_cell.length_c   1.000
_cell.angle_alpha   90.00
_cell.angle_beta   90.00
_cell.angle_gamma   90.00
#
_symmetry.space_group_name_H-M   'P 1'
#
loop_
_entity.id
_entity.type
_entity.pdbx_description
1 polymer ?
#
loop_
_entity_poly.entity_id
_entity_poly.type
_entity_poly.pdbx_seq_one_letter_code
_entity_poly.pdbx_strand_id
1 'polypeptide(L)'
;MAPHVGSRYGFCRGVRDAAGRLQLTDRTPYRYRPHADNRVHVAAEGDSLWGLAGRYFAPLPRACGYWWAIAAFQPDPIIDPTQALAPGRRLVIPSLRVLTDLILGEAGRMENQ
;
A
#
# COMPACT_ATOMS: atom_id res chain seq x y z
N MET A 1 -13.04 -8.81 -14.48
CA MET A 1 -13.43 -7.69 -13.59
C MET A 1 -12.24 -6.77 -13.46
N ALA A 2 -12.38 -5.48 -13.78
CA ALA A 2 -11.30 -4.51 -13.57
C ALA A 2 -11.17 -4.21 -12.06
N PRO A 3 -9.95 -3.97 -11.55
CA PRO A 3 -9.76 -3.62 -10.15
C PRO A 3 -10.47 -2.31 -9.80
N HIS A 4 -11.06 -2.23 -8.61
CA HIS A 4 -11.67 -1.00 -8.10
C HIS A 4 -10.64 0.13 -7.97
N VAL A 5 -11.09 1.38 -8.10
CA VAL A 5 -10.26 2.58 -7.81
C VAL A 5 -9.66 2.45 -6.41
N GLY A 6 -8.36 2.73 -6.27
CA GLY A 6 -7.63 2.59 -5.00
C GLY A 6 -7.23 1.15 -4.65
N SER A 7 -7.45 0.18 -5.55
CA SER A 7 -7.04 -1.21 -5.33
C SER A 7 -5.53 -1.38 -5.42
N ARG A 8 -5.00 -2.24 -4.54
CA ARG A 8 -3.61 -2.72 -4.60
C ARG A 8 -3.24 -3.41 -5.91
N TYR A 9 -4.23 -3.79 -6.72
CA TYR A 9 -4.05 -4.45 -8.02
C TYR A 9 -4.34 -3.51 -9.20
N GLY A 10 -4.46 -2.19 -8.97
CA GLY A 10 -4.83 -1.22 -9.99
C GLY A 10 -4.00 -1.27 -11.28
N PHE A 11 -2.72 -1.65 -11.17
CA PHE A 11 -1.79 -1.73 -12.31
C PHE A 11 -1.55 -3.15 -12.85
N CYS A 12 -2.20 -4.17 -12.28
CA CYS A 12 -2.08 -5.53 -12.81
C CYS A 12 -2.87 -5.66 -14.12
N ARG A 13 -2.32 -6.40 -15.09
CA ARG A 13 -2.98 -6.67 -16.37
C ARG A 13 -3.67 -8.03 -16.32
N GLY A 14 -4.84 -8.12 -16.92
CA GLY A 14 -5.50 -9.40 -17.17
C GLY A 14 -4.87 -10.09 -18.38
N VAL A 15 -4.28 -11.26 -18.20
CA VAL A 15 -3.69 -12.08 -19.28
C VAL A 15 -4.46 -13.40 -19.35
N ARG A 16 -4.74 -13.88 -20.55
CA ARG A 16 -5.34 -15.21 -20.75
C ARG A 16 -4.23 -16.24 -20.94
N ASP A 17 -4.32 -17.34 -20.22
CA ASP A 17 -3.45 -18.50 -20.46
C ASP A 17 -3.90 -19.30 -21.69
N ALA A 18 -3.12 -20.32 -22.07
CA ALA A 18 -3.40 -21.18 -23.23
C ALA A 18 -4.74 -21.95 -23.13
N ALA A 19 -5.32 -22.07 -21.94
CA ALA A 19 -6.63 -22.68 -21.72
C ALA A 19 -7.77 -21.63 -21.65
N GLY A 20 -7.47 -20.37 -21.94
CA GLY A 20 -8.43 -19.27 -21.96
C GLY A 20 -8.79 -18.69 -20.59
N ARG A 21 -8.15 -19.13 -19.49
CA ARG A 21 -8.42 -18.62 -18.14
C ARG A 21 -7.79 -17.24 -17.95
N LEU A 22 -8.53 -16.32 -17.33
CA LEU A 22 -8.04 -14.98 -17.02
C LEU A 22 -7.21 -15.00 -15.73
N GLN A 23 -5.95 -14.59 -15.82
CA GLN A 23 -5.05 -14.39 -14.69
C GLN A 23 -4.64 -12.92 -14.60
N LEU A 24 -4.28 -12.46 -13.41
CA LEU A 24 -3.66 -11.15 -13.22
C LEU A 24 -2.14 -11.32 -13.25
N THR A 25 -1.44 -10.42 -13.93
CA THR A 25 0.02 -10.32 -13.81
C THR A 25 0.42 -10.05 -12.36
N ASP A 26 1.67 -10.35 -12.05
CA ASP A 26 2.24 -10.01 -10.75
C ASP A 26 2.14 -8.51 -10.47
N ARG A 27 1.97 -8.20 -9.19
CA ARG A 27 1.95 -6.83 -8.69
C ARG A 27 3.38 -6.33 -8.52
N THR A 28 3.70 -5.20 -9.13
CA THR A 28 4.90 -4.41 -8.80
C THR A 28 4.51 -3.29 -7.83
N PRO A 29 4.67 -3.47 -6.50
CA PRO A 29 4.34 -2.41 -5.54
C PRO A 29 5.36 -1.28 -5.59
N TYR A 30 4.88 -0.04 -5.38
CA TYR A 30 5.77 1.08 -5.07
C TYR A 30 6.40 0.86 -3.68
N ARG A 31 7.70 0.54 -3.67
CA ARG A 31 8.46 0.26 -2.45
C ARG A 31 8.87 1.53 -1.71
N TYR A 32 9.32 1.38 -0.47
CA TYR A 32 9.80 2.48 0.32
C TYR A 32 10.88 3.29 -0.41
N ARG A 33 10.66 4.61 -0.43
CA ARG A 33 11.64 5.62 -0.83
C ARG A 33 11.57 6.78 0.17
N PRO A 34 12.69 7.45 0.46
CA PRO A 34 12.65 8.64 1.30
C PRO A 34 11.91 9.77 0.56
N HIS A 35 10.82 10.25 1.16
CA HIS A 35 10.15 11.49 0.76
C HIS A 35 10.16 12.44 1.96
N ALA A 36 10.28 13.74 1.69
CA ALA A 36 10.33 14.76 2.74
C ALA A 36 9.06 14.80 3.60
N ASP A 37 7.94 14.35 3.05
CA ASP A 37 6.63 14.30 3.70
C ASP A 37 6.27 12.91 4.27
N ASN A 38 7.20 11.95 4.23
CA ASN A 38 7.02 10.68 4.93
C ASN A 38 6.89 10.92 6.44
N ARG A 39 5.90 10.28 7.06
CA ARG A 39 5.70 10.36 8.51
C ARG A 39 6.27 9.09 9.16
N VAL A 40 6.83 9.23 10.34
CA VAL A 40 7.22 8.07 11.16
C VAL A 40 6.21 7.93 12.28
N HIS A 41 5.62 6.75 12.37
CA HIS A 41 4.77 6.34 13.47
C HIS A 41 5.50 5.31 14.33
N VAL A 42 5.48 5.49 15.64
CA VAL A 42 5.99 4.50 16.59
C VAL A 42 4.79 3.70 17.09
N ALA A 43 4.75 2.41 16.76
CA ALA A 43 3.64 1.54 17.11
C ALA A 43 3.45 1.48 18.62
N ALA A 44 2.21 1.67 19.07
CA ALA A 44 1.77 1.46 20.43
C ALA A 44 0.98 0.16 20.54
N GLU A 45 0.71 -0.26 21.78
CA GLU A 45 -0.17 -1.40 22.03
C GLU A 45 -1.57 -1.14 21.45
N GLY A 46 -2.12 -2.16 20.77
CA GLY A 46 -3.42 -2.06 20.11
C GLY A 46 -3.39 -1.42 18.72
N ASP A 47 -2.24 -0.89 18.27
CA ASP A 47 -2.12 -0.42 16.89
C ASP A 47 -2.25 -1.58 15.89
N SER A 48 -2.93 -1.28 14.79
CA SER A 48 -3.07 -2.19 13.66
C SER A 48 -2.91 -1.42 12.36
N LEU A 49 -2.50 -2.10 11.29
CA LEU A 49 -2.33 -1.44 9.98
C LEU A 49 -3.65 -0.81 9.48
N TRP A 50 -4.80 -1.42 9.78
CA TRP A 50 -6.12 -0.88 9.48
C TRP A 50 -6.42 0.39 10.26
N GLY A 51 -6.17 0.39 11.57
CA GLY A 51 -6.37 1.57 12.43
C GLY A 51 -5.46 2.73 12.01
N LEU A 52 -4.18 2.44 11.74
CA LEU A 52 -3.23 3.42 11.25
C LEU A 52 -3.64 3.99 9.90
N ALA A 53 -4.07 3.15 8.96
CA ALA A 53 -4.59 3.62 7.67
C ALA A 53 -5.84 4.50 7.83
N GLY A 54 -6.78 4.09 8.68
CA GLY A 54 -7.96 4.88 9.02
C GLY A 54 -7.62 6.26 9.58
N ARG A 55 -6.60 6.33 10.44
CA ARG A 55 -6.14 7.57 11.08
C ARG A 55 -5.38 8.48 10.10
N TYR A 56 -4.37 7.95 9.42
CA TYR A 56 -3.46 8.77 8.62
C TYR A 56 -4.00 9.09 7.23
N PHE A 57 -4.93 8.29 6.71
CA PHE A 57 -5.59 8.51 5.43
C PHE A 57 -7.07 8.91 5.59
N ALA A 58 -7.47 9.40 6.76
CA ALA A 58 -8.85 9.76 7.09
C ALA A 58 -9.60 10.59 6.02
N PRO A 59 -8.96 11.52 5.29
CA PRO A 59 -9.63 12.28 4.22
C PRO A 59 -10.04 11.44 3.00
N LEU A 60 -9.50 10.23 2.83
CA LEU A 60 -9.79 9.37 1.68
C LEU A 60 -10.97 8.43 1.95
N PRO A 61 -11.80 8.14 0.93
CA PRO A 61 -12.86 7.15 1.06
C PRO A 61 -12.24 5.78 1.36
N ARG A 62 -12.88 5.04 2.28
CA ARG A 62 -12.42 3.70 2.71
C ARG A 62 -10.96 3.72 3.22
N ALA A 63 -10.56 4.76 3.95
CA ALA A 63 -9.20 4.97 4.49
C ALA A 63 -8.55 3.69 5.06
N CYS A 64 -9.27 2.93 5.89
CA CYS A 64 -8.76 1.69 6.48
C CYS A 64 -8.32 0.65 5.43
N GLY A 65 -8.91 0.68 4.23
CA GLY A 65 -8.60 -0.19 3.10
C GLY A 65 -7.22 0.02 2.49
N TYR A 66 -6.53 1.12 2.82
CA TYR A 66 -5.16 1.41 2.38
C TYR A 66 -4.08 0.88 3.34
N TRP A 67 -4.44 0.03 4.31
CA TRP A 67 -3.49 -0.64 5.21
C TRP A 67 -2.32 -1.32 4.45
N TRP A 68 -2.60 -1.85 3.26
CA TRP A 68 -1.61 -2.53 2.42
C TRP A 68 -0.53 -1.59 1.88
N ALA A 69 -0.85 -0.29 1.74
CA ALA A 69 0.11 0.71 1.31
C ALA A 69 1.14 0.94 2.43
N ILE A 70 0.71 1.01 3.68
CA ILE A 70 1.61 1.07 4.84
C ILE A 70 2.47 -0.20 4.90
N ALA A 71 1.86 -1.39 4.75
CA ALA A 71 2.58 -2.66 4.80
C ALA A 71 3.67 -2.79 3.72
N ALA A 72 3.36 -2.39 2.48
CA ALA A 72 4.28 -2.47 1.36
C ALA A 72 5.36 -1.37 1.36
N PHE A 73 5.04 -0.20 1.93
CA PHE A 73 5.89 1.00 1.97
C PHE A 73 6.77 1.05 3.24
N GLN A 74 7.45 -0.06 3.52
CA GLN A 74 8.46 -0.14 4.58
C GLN A 74 9.84 -0.46 3.97
N PRO A 75 10.95 -0.06 4.62
CA PRO A 75 12.28 -0.54 4.25
C PRO A 75 12.35 -2.07 4.22
N ASP A 76 11.72 -2.70 5.20
CA ASP A 76 11.43 -4.14 5.23
C ASP A 76 9.90 -4.36 5.19
N PRO A 77 9.34 -4.76 4.03
CA PRO A 77 7.89 -4.90 3.85
C PRO A 77 7.24 -5.85 4.83
N ILE A 78 6.10 -5.45 5.38
CA ILE A 78 5.27 -6.32 6.21
C ILE A 78 4.50 -7.27 5.28
N ILE A 79 4.86 -8.55 5.29
CA ILE A 79 4.25 -9.58 4.43
C ILE A 79 2.92 -10.06 5.01
N ASP A 80 2.89 -10.33 6.31
CA ASP A 80 1.72 -10.77 7.02
C ASP A 80 1.12 -9.60 7.83
N PRO A 81 0.03 -8.99 7.36
CA PRO A 81 -0.59 -7.86 8.03
C PRO A 81 -1.44 -8.26 9.24
N THR A 82 -1.67 -9.56 9.46
CA THR A 82 -2.50 -10.06 10.57
C THR A 82 -1.70 -10.16 11.87
N GLN A 83 -0.37 -10.14 11.78
CA GLN A 83 0.49 -10.09 12.95
C GLN A 83 0.37 -8.76 13.67
N ALA A 84 0.32 -8.82 15.00
CA ALA A 84 0.29 -7.63 15.83
C ALA A 84 1.56 -6.80 15.61
N LEU A 85 1.40 -5.47 15.59
CA LEU A 85 2.52 -4.56 15.53
C LEU A 85 3.22 -4.56 16.88
N ALA A 86 4.50 -4.94 16.91
CA ALA A 86 5.29 -4.87 18.13
C ALA A 86 5.36 -3.42 18.63
N PRO A 87 4.99 -3.14 19.90
CA PRO A 87 5.15 -1.82 20.47
C PRO A 87 6.60 -1.32 20.36
N GLY A 88 6.77 -0.04 20.03
CA GLY A 88 8.08 0.57 19.74
C GLY A 88 8.56 0.39 18.30
N ARG A 89 7.94 -0.48 17.49
CA ARG A 89 8.30 -0.61 16.06
C ARG A 89 8.04 0.70 15.33
N ARG A 90 9.04 1.17 14.58
CA ARG A 90 8.90 2.34 13.71
C ARG A 90 8.29 1.92 12.38
N LEU A 91 7.19 2.55 12.01
CA LEU A 91 6.52 2.39 10.73
C LEU A 91 6.63 3.67 9.93
N VAL A 92 7.00 3.55 8.66
CA VAL A 92 6.92 4.65 7.72
C VAL A 92 5.50 4.74 7.20
N ILE A 93 4.85 5.88 7.41
CA ILE A 93 3.52 6.16 6.87
C ILE A 93 3.72 7.10 5.66
N PRO A 94 3.35 6.66 4.44
CA PRO A 94 3.40 7.56 3.29
C PRO A 94 2.45 8.75 3.52
N SER A 95 2.79 9.92 2.98
CA SER A 95 1.85 11.04 2.99
C SER A 95 0.64 10.76 2.09
N LEU A 96 -0.39 11.61 2.17
CA LEU A 96 -1.52 11.52 1.23
C LEU A 96 -1.06 11.66 -0.22
N ARG A 97 -0.17 12.62 -0.51
CA ARG A 97 0.45 12.80 -1.83
C ARG A 97 1.16 11.54 -2.30
N VAL A 98 2.02 10.95 -1.46
CA VAL A 98 2.74 9.71 -1.81
C VAL A 98 1.75 8.58 -2.09
N LEU A 99 0.70 8.44 -1.27
CA LEU A 99 -0.34 7.44 -1.49
C LEU A 99 -1.08 7.65 -2.82
N THR A 100 -1.58 8.86 -3.09
CA THR A 100 -2.43 9.14 -4.25
C THR A 100 -1.65 9.20 -5.56
N ASP A 101 -0.49 9.87 -5.55
CA ASP A 101 0.19 10.25 -6.78
C ASP A 101 1.23 9.20 -7.19
N LEU A 102 1.81 8.49 -6.22
CA LEU A 102 2.89 7.51 -6.46
C LEU A 102 2.42 6.07 -6.26
N ILE A 103 1.84 5.74 -5.10
CA ILE A 103 1.42 4.35 -4.82
C ILE A 103 0.21 3.96 -5.68
N LEU A 104 -0.77 4.86 -5.81
CA LEU A 104 -1.99 4.66 -6.58
C LEU A 104 -1.94 5.30 -7.97
N GLY A 105 -1.01 6.22 -8.21
CA GLY A 105 -0.93 7.03 -9.41
C GLY A 105 0.07 6.53 -10.45
N GLU A 106 -0.09 7.00 -11.69
CA GLU A 106 0.75 6.62 -12.82
C GLU A 106 2.22 7.05 -12.64
N ALA A 107 2.49 8.12 -11.89
CA ALA A 107 3.86 8.59 -11.67
C ALA A 107 4.74 7.51 -11.02
N GLY A 108 4.24 6.85 -9.96
CA GLY A 108 4.97 5.76 -9.34
C GLY A 108 5.00 4.48 -10.17
N ARG A 109 4.06 4.29 -11.11
CA ARG A 109 4.11 3.18 -12.07
C ARG A 109 5.22 3.37 -13.10
N MET A 110 5.39 4.58 -13.62
CA MET A 110 6.48 4.90 -14.56
C MET A 110 7.85 4.76 -13.90
N GLU A 111 7.97 5.12 -12.62
CA GLU A 111 9.21 4.98 -11.85
C GLU A 111 9.61 3.54 -11.46
N ASN A 112 8.73 2.56 -11.65
CA ASN A 112 8.95 1.16 -11.28
C ASN A 112 9.05 0.20 -12.50
N GLN A 113 8.98 0.74 -13.72
CA GLN A 113 9.25 0.03 -14.97
C GLN A 113 10.70 0.23 -15.40
#